data_AF-A0A2E3N4F2-F1
#
_entry.id   AF-A0A2E3N4F2-F1
#
_cell.length_a   1.000
_cell.length_b   1.000
_cell.length_c   1.000
_cell.angle_alpha   90.00
_cell.angle_beta   90.00
_cell.angle_gamma   90.00
#
_symmetry.space_group_name_H-M   'P 1'
#
loop_
_entity.id
_entity.type
_entity.pdbx_description
1 polymer ?
#
loop_
_entity_poly.entity_id
_entity_poly.type
_entity_poly.pdbx_seq_one_letter_code
_entity_poly.pdbx_strand_id
1 'polypeptide(L)'
;MSEKKSGIKKYAEDIEKSINSLKKIGYIPSDKFNQETPFRYPVAKMPKGEFIKLPRKGNINKKSYTENFFFKYLTNHFAKDFTVLNDSIVPPKTGMAYEPDFVLYDGNKGNTIFLNIEIDEPYEGFSRTSTHEINSNDLRDLFFQNRGWIVIRFAEIQIHQEPKECCLFIADVIKELKPDYIIPIELKTLTHPSIVEQWNKLKSNNWAKKKYRENYLGIKSFSFRGQKKIPQNVEQTDADIKLESLISEKIPQSHFAEIKKTVLGIKNSNRDRDQRISFDAKEHRYFIDGNPDTISVSELIGKFFQEFDEPYWSKIKAAQRGISPETLRKEWTEKAIDSSNKGTYLHEQIENFYQEKSYDSSLKEFCHFLSFKKKYPTLKPYLSEWRIFDEDLLIGGTVDMLYEKDDGSLIIFDWKRSLKVVDINGTIINSDYNYGLGKLNHIADNSYNKYCLQLNLYRHIIETKYNKKISSMNLLILHPDYESYFVVKVPKMQSEVDYIIETSLDWR
;
A
#
# COMPACT_ATOMS: atom_id res chain seq x y z
N MET A 1 27.61 -26.53 -35.67
CA MET A 1 27.23 -26.68 -34.23
C MET A 1 28.06 -25.81 -33.28
N SER A 2 29.24 -25.30 -33.68
CA SER A 2 30.04 -24.36 -32.87
C SER A 2 29.55 -22.91 -32.92
N GLU A 3 28.99 -22.44 -34.05
CA GLU A 3 28.52 -21.05 -34.21
C GLU A 3 27.21 -20.74 -33.46
N LYS A 4 26.30 -21.73 -33.30
CA LYS A 4 25.09 -21.56 -32.48
C LYS A 4 25.39 -21.47 -30.98
N LYS A 5 26.51 -22.06 -30.51
CA LYS A 5 26.95 -21.97 -29.10
C LYS A 5 27.67 -20.64 -28.81
N SER A 6 28.32 -20.02 -29.78
CA SER A 6 28.96 -18.71 -29.59
C SER A 6 27.94 -17.55 -29.58
N GLY A 7 26.85 -17.63 -30.35
CA GLY A 7 25.78 -16.64 -30.34
C GLY A 7 25.00 -16.56 -29.03
N ILE A 8 24.77 -17.69 -28.35
CA ILE A 8 24.07 -17.75 -27.06
C ILE A 8 24.96 -17.21 -25.92
N LYS A 9 26.27 -17.49 -25.97
CA LYS A 9 27.24 -16.95 -25.00
C LYS A 9 27.43 -15.44 -25.14
N LYS A 10 27.52 -14.95 -26.38
CA LYS A 10 27.65 -13.52 -26.69
C LYS A 10 26.38 -12.73 -26.31
N TYR A 11 25.20 -13.31 -26.48
CA TYR A 11 23.92 -12.69 -26.06
C TYR A 11 23.78 -12.60 -24.53
N ALA A 12 24.25 -13.59 -23.78
CA ALA A 12 24.30 -13.53 -22.32
C ALA A 12 25.33 -12.48 -21.81
N GLU A 13 26.49 -12.39 -22.46
CA GLU A 13 27.53 -11.38 -22.16
C GLU A 13 27.09 -9.94 -22.53
N ASP A 14 26.29 -9.76 -23.58
CA ASP A 14 25.75 -8.45 -23.98
C ASP A 14 24.62 -7.97 -23.05
N ILE A 15 23.86 -8.89 -22.43
CA ILE A 15 22.92 -8.56 -21.35
C ILE A 15 23.70 -8.11 -20.11
N GLU A 16 24.75 -8.83 -19.70
CA GLU A 16 25.61 -8.46 -18.57
C GLU A 16 26.32 -7.11 -18.77
N LYS A 17 26.78 -6.79 -19.98
CA LYS A 17 27.37 -5.46 -20.28
C LYS A 17 26.34 -4.32 -20.35
N SER A 18 25.06 -4.60 -20.63
CA SER A 18 24.00 -3.56 -20.71
C SER A 18 23.31 -3.25 -19.37
N ILE A 19 23.55 -4.06 -18.33
CA ILE A 19 22.98 -3.90 -16.99
C ILE A 19 23.58 -2.71 -16.23
N ASN A 20 24.75 -2.21 -16.65
CA ASN A 20 25.47 -1.13 -15.95
C ASN A 20 25.26 0.29 -16.54
N SER A 21 24.45 0.44 -17.58
CA SER A 21 24.12 1.75 -18.15
C SER A 21 22.66 2.11 -17.92
N LEU A 22 22.39 3.26 -17.28
CA LEU A 22 21.05 3.83 -17.16
C LEU A 22 20.38 3.93 -18.54
N LYS A 23 19.23 3.27 -18.69
CA LYS A 23 18.39 3.41 -19.87
C LYS A 23 17.32 4.47 -19.63
N LYS A 24 17.00 5.22 -20.68
CA LYS A 24 15.91 6.20 -20.67
C LYS A 24 14.79 5.76 -21.59
N ILE A 25 13.57 6.23 -21.32
CA ILE A 25 12.50 6.20 -22.31
C ILE A 25 12.93 7.03 -23.53
N GLY A 26 12.68 6.51 -24.73
CA GLY A 26 13.02 7.19 -25.98
C GLY A 26 11.79 7.71 -26.73
N TYR A 27 10.70 7.96 -26.00
CA TYR A 27 9.44 8.46 -26.51
C TYR A 27 8.90 9.52 -25.55
N ILE A 28 7.98 10.35 -26.05
CA ILE A 28 7.25 11.31 -25.24
C ILE A 28 5.99 10.59 -24.72
N PRO A 29 5.75 10.56 -23.40
CA PRO A 29 4.48 10.07 -22.84
C PRO A 29 3.28 10.72 -23.52
N SER A 30 2.30 9.91 -23.93
CA SER A 30 1.07 10.41 -24.59
C SER A 30 -0.05 10.61 -23.57
N ASP A 31 -0.70 11.77 -23.60
CA ASP A 31 -1.86 12.06 -22.74
C ASP A 31 -3.16 11.40 -23.23
N LYS A 32 -3.14 10.79 -24.42
CA LYS A 32 -4.31 10.19 -25.07
C LYS A 32 -5.03 9.11 -24.25
N PHE A 33 -4.29 8.41 -23.40
CA PHE A 33 -4.81 7.32 -22.57
C PHE A 33 -5.02 7.72 -21.10
N ASN A 34 -4.77 8.98 -20.75
CA ASN A 34 -4.94 9.46 -19.38
C ASN A 34 -6.40 9.34 -18.94
N GLN A 35 -6.59 8.75 -17.77
CA GLN A 35 -7.86 8.68 -17.09
C GLN A 35 -7.64 9.06 -15.63
N GLU A 36 -8.54 9.85 -15.07
CA GLU A 36 -8.58 10.11 -13.63
C GLU A 36 -9.19 8.92 -12.90
N THR A 37 -8.83 8.74 -11.64
CA THR A 37 -9.46 7.74 -10.77
C THR A 37 -10.81 8.28 -10.26
N PRO A 38 -11.92 7.51 -10.32
CA PRO A 38 -12.02 6.14 -10.82
C PRO A 38 -11.96 6.07 -12.35
N PHE A 39 -11.09 5.18 -12.85
CA PHE A 39 -10.91 4.98 -14.30
C PHE A 39 -11.78 3.85 -14.83
N ARG A 40 -11.71 3.61 -16.14
CA ARG A 40 -12.38 2.52 -16.85
C ARG A 40 -11.37 1.62 -17.52
N TYR A 41 -11.55 0.31 -17.42
CA TYR A 41 -10.73 -0.67 -18.14
C TYR A 41 -11.15 -0.76 -19.62
N PRO A 42 -10.21 -0.97 -20.56
CA PRO A 42 -8.78 -1.01 -20.30
C PRO A 42 -8.21 0.39 -20.02
N VAL A 43 -7.16 0.46 -19.21
CA VAL A 43 -6.46 1.72 -18.90
C VAL A 43 -4.99 1.56 -19.20
N ALA A 44 -4.37 2.62 -19.74
CA ALA A 44 -2.92 2.72 -19.88
C ALA A 44 -2.41 3.94 -19.13
N LYS A 45 -1.47 3.73 -18.21
CA LYS A 45 -0.85 4.77 -17.39
C LYS A 45 0.58 4.97 -17.86
N MET A 46 0.86 6.16 -18.38
CA MET A 46 2.17 6.49 -18.96
C MET A 46 3.25 6.69 -17.89
N PRO A 47 4.54 6.50 -18.23
CA PRO A 47 5.62 6.75 -17.30
C PRO A 47 5.69 8.23 -16.90
N LYS A 48 5.99 8.45 -15.63
CA LYS A 48 6.31 9.76 -15.03
C LYS A 48 7.83 9.95 -14.88
N GLY A 49 8.58 8.85 -14.88
CA GLY A 49 10.03 8.83 -14.83
C GLY A 49 10.66 8.73 -16.22
N GLU A 50 11.83 9.35 -16.38
CA GLU A 50 12.61 9.26 -17.62
C GLU A 50 13.46 8.00 -17.71
N PHE A 51 13.80 7.40 -16.56
CA PHE A 51 14.74 6.28 -16.48
C PHE A 51 14.00 4.97 -16.31
N ILE A 52 14.52 3.94 -16.97
CA ILE A 52 13.91 2.61 -17.02
C ILE A 52 14.60 1.69 -16.01
N LYS A 53 13.82 1.13 -15.08
CA LYS A 53 14.30 0.03 -14.23
C LYS A 53 14.07 -1.31 -14.93
N LEU A 54 15.13 -2.08 -15.15
CA LEU A 54 15.05 -3.33 -15.89
C LEU A 54 14.44 -4.45 -15.04
N PRO A 55 13.58 -5.30 -15.62
CA PRO A 55 13.09 -6.50 -14.95
C PRO A 55 14.18 -7.56 -14.84
N ARG A 56 14.01 -8.48 -13.89
CA ARG A 56 14.89 -9.62 -13.66
C ARG A 56 14.10 -10.89 -13.75
N LYS A 57 14.74 -11.97 -14.19
CA LYS A 57 14.11 -13.28 -14.16
C LYS A 57 13.81 -13.69 -12.72
N GLY A 58 12.56 -14.02 -12.44
CA GLY A 58 12.10 -14.41 -11.12
C GLY A 58 10.60 -14.66 -11.13
N ASN A 59 10.11 -15.54 -10.26
CA ASN A 59 8.68 -15.83 -10.17
C ASN A 59 8.29 -16.04 -8.72
N ILE A 60 7.23 -15.36 -8.26
CA ILE A 60 6.72 -15.46 -6.87
C ILE A 60 5.62 -16.54 -6.79
N ASN A 61 5.32 -17.22 -7.91
CA ASN A 61 4.26 -18.22 -8.12
C ASN A 61 2.85 -17.65 -7.91
N LYS A 62 2.62 -16.40 -8.34
CA LYS A 62 1.33 -15.71 -8.17
C LYS A 62 0.31 -15.92 -9.30
N LYS A 63 0.61 -16.75 -10.31
CA LYS A 63 -0.23 -16.89 -11.52
C LYS A 63 -1.68 -17.30 -11.20
N SER A 64 -2.63 -16.38 -11.33
CA SER A 64 -4.11 -16.49 -11.36
C SER A 64 -4.65 -17.45 -12.43
N TYR A 65 -5.94 -17.41 -12.72
CA TYR A 65 -6.63 -18.40 -13.55
C TYR A 65 -6.43 -18.14 -15.06
N THR A 66 -6.36 -16.87 -15.46
CA THR A 66 -6.39 -16.46 -16.88
C THR A 66 -5.00 -16.15 -17.45
N GLU A 67 -3.94 -16.04 -16.65
CA GLU A 67 -2.66 -15.56 -17.19
C GLU A 67 -2.05 -16.52 -18.20
N ASN A 68 -2.08 -17.83 -17.95
CA ASN A 68 -1.54 -18.82 -18.89
C ASN A 68 -2.33 -18.84 -20.21
N PHE A 69 -3.63 -18.53 -20.15
CA PHE A 69 -4.45 -18.39 -21.34
C PHE A 69 -4.03 -17.15 -22.14
N PHE A 70 -3.96 -15.99 -21.48
CA PHE A 70 -3.62 -14.73 -22.14
C PHE A 70 -2.16 -14.65 -22.61
N PHE A 71 -1.22 -15.28 -21.89
CA PHE A 71 0.18 -15.36 -22.29
C PHE A 71 0.36 -15.94 -23.69
N LYS A 72 -0.48 -16.90 -24.10
CA LYS A 72 -0.48 -17.45 -25.45
C LYS A 72 -0.88 -16.40 -26.49
N TYR A 73 -1.88 -15.57 -26.20
CA TYR A 73 -2.28 -14.48 -27.08
C TYR A 73 -1.18 -13.43 -27.19
N LEU A 74 -0.59 -13.01 -26.07
CA LEU A 74 0.53 -12.06 -26.08
C LEU A 74 1.72 -12.60 -26.89
N THR A 75 2.09 -13.86 -26.66
CA THR A 75 3.18 -14.51 -27.41
C THR A 75 2.89 -14.56 -28.90
N ASN A 76 1.68 -15.00 -29.29
CA ASN A 76 1.31 -15.15 -30.70
C ASN A 76 1.33 -13.82 -31.47
N HIS A 77 0.94 -12.71 -30.84
CA HIS A 77 0.78 -11.42 -31.53
C HIS A 77 2.01 -10.51 -31.42
N PHE A 78 2.83 -10.62 -30.35
CA PHE A 78 3.90 -9.67 -30.08
C PHE A 78 5.31 -10.28 -30.05
N ALA A 79 5.48 -11.59 -29.92
CA ALA A 79 6.82 -12.21 -29.75
C ALA A 79 7.75 -12.05 -30.96
N LYS A 80 7.22 -11.63 -32.12
CA LYS A 80 8.02 -11.31 -33.30
C LYS A 80 8.84 -10.03 -33.11
N ASP A 81 8.24 -9.02 -32.49
CA ASP A 81 8.80 -7.68 -32.39
C ASP A 81 9.22 -7.32 -30.96
N PHE A 82 8.69 -8.03 -29.96
CA PHE A 82 8.90 -7.79 -28.53
C PHE A 82 9.32 -9.06 -27.80
N THR A 83 10.06 -8.89 -26.70
CA THR A 83 10.21 -9.94 -25.70
C THR A 83 8.97 -9.95 -24.80
N VAL A 84 8.36 -11.13 -24.65
CA VAL A 84 7.15 -11.37 -23.84
C VAL A 84 7.53 -12.28 -22.67
N LEU A 85 7.39 -11.80 -21.42
CA LEU A 85 7.75 -12.54 -20.21
C LEU A 85 6.54 -12.63 -19.26
N ASN A 86 6.49 -13.70 -18.46
CA ASN A 86 5.52 -13.92 -17.37
C ASN A 86 6.19 -14.49 -16.10
N ASP A 87 7.49 -14.26 -16.00
CA ASP A 87 8.41 -14.72 -14.96
C ASP A 87 9.45 -13.63 -14.67
N SER A 88 8.95 -12.42 -14.44
CA SER A 88 9.76 -11.24 -14.18
C SER A 88 9.44 -10.62 -12.83
N ILE A 89 10.47 -10.09 -12.18
CA ILE A 89 10.37 -9.29 -10.98
C ILE A 89 11.12 -7.97 -11.14
N VAL A 90 10.63 -6.92 -10.50
CA VAL A 90 11.28 -5.60 -10.48
C VAL A 90 11.55 -5.22 -9.03
N PRO A 91 12.83 -5.20 -8.59
CA PRO A 91 13.16 -4.89 -7.20
C PRO A 91 12.91 -3.41 -6.91
N PRO A 92 12.37 -3.02 -5.74
CA PRO A 92 12.39 -1.64 -5.26
C PRO A 92 13.77 -1.22 -4.74
N LYS A 93 13.86 0.01 -4.20
CA LYS A 93 15.05 0.50 -3.49
C LYS A 93 15.38 -0.33 -2.25
N THR A 94 14.35 -0.75 -1.52
CA THR A 94 14.45 -1.62 -0.35
C THR A 94 13.19 -2.45 -0.25
N GLY A 95 13.29 -3.62 0.37
CA GLY A 95 12.18 -4.57 0.51
C GLY A 95 11.95 -5.44 -0.73
N MET A 96 10.80 -6.10 -0.74
CA MET A 96 10.49 -7.18 -1.67
C MET A 96 10.09 -6.70 -3.06
N ALA A 97 10.51 -7.44 -4.08
CA ALA A 97 10.29 -7.13 -5.49
C ALA A 97 8.80 -7.22 -5.91
N TYR A 98 8.43 -6.41 -6.91
CA TYR A 98 7.11 -6.44 -7.55
C TYR A 98 7.12 -7.44 -8.72
N GLU A 99 6.13 -8.33 -8.80
CA GLU A 99 5.94 -9.26 -9.93
C GLU A 99 4.80 -8.77 -10.83
N PRO A 100 5.07 -8.15 -12.00
CA PRO A 100 4.05 -7.89 -13.01
C PRO A 100 3.49 -9.19 -13.61
N ASP A 101 2.21 -9.24 -13.98
CA ASP A 101 1.63 -10.45 -14.60
C ASP A 101 2.31 -10.77 -15.93
N PHE A 102 2.54 -9.74 -16.75
CA PHE A 102 3.35 -9.83 -17.95
C PHE A 102 4.24 -8.63 -18.15
N VAL A 103 5.40 -8.89 -18.75
CA VAL A 103 6.29 -7.86 -19.27
C VAL A 103 6.34 -7.98 -20.78
N LEU A 104 6.12 -6.85 -21.45
CA LEU A 104 6.40 -6.71 -22.87
C LEU A 104 7.43 -5.60 -23.08
N TYR A 105 8.55 -5.90 -23.73
CA TYR A 105 9.55 -4.88 -24.02
C TYR A 105 10.27 -5.09 -25.35
N ASP A 106 10.71 -3.97 -25.94
CA ASP A 106 11.50 -3.98 -27.17
C ASP A 106 13.00 -4.04 -26.83
N GLY A 107 13.66 -5.13 -27.23
CA GLY A 107 15.08 -5.34 -26.97
C GLY A 107 16.03 -4.49 -27.81
N ASN A 108 15.55 -3.74 -28.82
CA ASN A 108 16.40 -3.08 -29.80
C ASN A 108 16.61 -1.57 -29.50
N LYS A 109 17.91 -1.22 -29.45
CA LYS A 109 18.61 0.08 -29.32
C LYS A 109 17.76 1.37 -29.25
N GLY A 110 17.94 2.12 -28.15
CA GLY A 110 17.75 3.58 -28.07
C GLY A 110 16.39 4.03 -27.56
N ASN A 111 15.30 3.45 -28.07
CA ASN A 111 13.92 3.86 -27.75
C ASN A 111 13.12 2.70 -27.16
N THR A 112 13.55 2.24 -25.99
CA THR A 112 12.94 1.06 -25.38
C THR A 112 11.60 1.39 -24.72
N ILE A 113 10.59 0.59 -25.06
CA ILE A 113 9.29 0.57 -24.41
C ILE A 113 9.29 -0.60 -23.43
N PHE A 114 8.81 -0.37 -22.21
CA PHE A 114 8.52 -1.41 -21.20
C PHE A 114 7.05 -1.31 -20.79
N LEU A 115 6.29 -2.37 -21.01
CA LEU A 115 4.92 -2.51 -20.56
C LEU A 115 4.89 -3.46 -19.38
N ASN A 116 4.28 -3.01 -18.30
CA ASN A 116 3.70 -3.85 -17.27
C ASN A 116 2.23 -4.07 -17.66
N ILE A 117 1.87 -5.30 -18.01
CA ILE A 117 0.49 -5.67 -18.30
C ILE A 117 -0.05 -6.42 -17.08
N GLU A 118 -1.10 -5.88 -16.47
CA GLU A 118 -1.75 -6.43 -15.27
C GLU A 118 -3.17 -6.88 -15.61
N ILE A 119 -3.58 -8.01 -15.05
CA ILE A 119 -4.94 -8.52 -15.06
C ILE A 119 -5.54 -8.26 -13.68
N ASP A 120 -6.56 -7.41 -13.63
CA ASP A 120 -7.22 -7.06 -12.39
C ASP A 120 -8.45 -7.96 -12.18
N GLU A 121 -8.39 -8.82 -11.16
CA GLU A 121 -9.56 -9.55 -10.70
C GLU A 121 -10.33 -8.76 -9.66
N PRO A 122 -11.67 -8.86 -9.63
CA PRO A 122 -12.44 -8.17 -8.60
C PRO A 122 -12.16 -8.71 -7.19
N TYR A 123 -11.90 -10.00 -7.04
CA TYR A 123 -11.57 -10.63 -5.76
C TYR A 123 -10.68 -11.85 -5.98
N GLU A 124 -9.89 -12.22 -4.98
CA GLU A 124 -9.07 -13.43 -4.97
C GLU A 124 -9.96 -14.68 -4.94
N GLY A 125 -9.64 -15.67 -5.78
CA GLY A 125 -10.55 -16.76 -6.10
C GLY A 125 -10.91 -17.66 -4.92
N PHE A 126 -9.93 -17.98 -4.06
CA PHE A 126 -10.13 -18.89 -2.94
C PHE A 126 -10.66 -18.17 -1.69
N SER A 127 -9.92 -17.16 -1.22
CA SER A 127 -10.18 -16.38 -0.02
C SER A 127 -11.37 -15.41 -0.15
N ARG A 128 -11.76 -15.08 -1.39
CA ARG A 128 -12.83 -14.11 -1.71
C ARG A 128 -12.53 -12.68 -1.28
N THR A 129 -11.30 -12.41 -0.88
CA THR A 129 -10.88 -11.06 -0.51
C THR A 129 -10.90 -10.18 -1.74
N SER A 130 -11.52 -9.01 -1.63
CA SER A 130 -11.56 -8.01 -2.69
C SER A 130 -10.15 -7.57 -3.11
N THR A 131 -9.97 -7.31 -4.40
CA THR A 131 -8.69 -6.98 -5.03
C THR A 131 -8.86 -5.87 -6.07
N HIS A 132 -7.80 -5.11 -6.35
CA HIS A 132 -7.75 -4.07 -7.39
C HIS A 132 -8.87 -3.02 -7.32
N GLU A 133 -9.25 -2.66 -6.10
CA GLU A 133 -10.23 -1.61 -5.83
C GLU A 133 -9.70 -0.23 -6.22
N ILE A 134 -10.61 0.74 -6.35
CA ILE A 134 -10.28 2.16 -6.49
C ILE A 134 -9.18 2.56 -5.47
N ASN A 135 -8.13 3.23 -5.94
CA ASN A 135 -6.93 3.65 -5.19
C ASN A 135 -6.02 2.54 -4.62
N SER A 136 -6.42 1.27 -4.60
CA SER A 136 -5.65 0.20 -3.93
C SER A 136 -4.29 -0.11 -4.58
N ASN A 137 -4.16 0.21 -5.88
CA ASN A 137 -2.97 -0.06 -6.69
C ASN A 137 -2.15 1.20 -7.03
N ASP A 138 -2.52 2.37 -6.51
CA ASP A 138 -1.88 3.63 -6.92
C ASP A 138 -0.38 3.64 -6.65
N LEU A 139 0.05 3.05 -5.53
CA LEU A 139 1.46 2.92 -5.20
C LEU A 139 2.21 1.97 -6.13
N ARG A 140 1.57 0.85 -6.52
CA ARG A 140 2.15 -0.10 -7.47
C ARG A 140 2.27 0.53 -8.85
N ASP A 141 1.23 1.22 -9.32
CA ASP A 141 1.28 1.92 -10.59
C ASP A 141 2.34 3.02 -10.56
N LEU A 142 2.37 3.83 -9.50
CA LEU A 142 3.35 4.87 -9.32
C LEU A 142 4.78 4.31 -9.27
N PHE A 143 4.98 3.14 -8.65
CA PHE A 143 6.26 2.43 -8.62
C PHE A 143 6.78 2.18 -10.04
N PHE A 144 5.94 1.61 -10.91
CA PHE A 144 6.28 1.32 -12.30
C PHE A 144 6.40 2.60 -13.14
N GLN A 145 5.44 3.53 -13.03
CA GLN A 145 5.44 4.80 -13.78
C GLN A 145 6.68 5.65 -13.50
N ASN A 146 7.13 5.73 -12.25
CA ASN A 146 8.34 6.47 -11.86
C ASN A 146 9.63 5.80 -12.38
N ARG A 147 9.54 4.55 -12.81
CA ARG A 147 10.66 3.72 -13.29
C ARG A 147 10.61 3.47 -14.79
N GLY A 148 9.92 4.34 -15.53
CA GLY A 148 9.91 4.33 -16.99
C GLY A 148 9.00 3.27 -17.62
N TRP A 149 8.15 2.61 -16.82
CA TRP A 149 7.20 1.62 -17.32
C TRP A 149 5.86 2.26 -17.67
N ILE A 150 5.25 1.74 -18.73
CA ILE A 150 3.83 1.94 -19.04
C ILE A 150 3.06 0.84 -18.32
N VAL A 151 2.05 1.19 -17.54
CA VAL A 151 1.18 0.20 -16.90
C VAL A 151 -0.11 0.09 -17.69
N ILE A 152 -0.40 -1.09 -18.23
CA ILE A 152 -1.67 -1.39 -18.89
C ILE A 152 -2.44 -2.36 -18.00
N ARG A 153 -3.67 -2.00 -17.63
CA ARG A 153 -4.52 -2.86 -16.80
C ARG A 153 -5.79 -3.24 -17.57
N PHE A 154 -6.16 -4.52 -17.46
CA PHE A 154 -7.40 -5.07 -17.97
C PHE A 154 -8.21 -5.66 -16.83
N ALA A 155 -9.54 -5.58 -16.89
CA ALA A 155 -10.36 -6.42 -16.04
C ALA A 155 -10.27 -7.88 -16.52
N GLU A 156 -10.20 -8.85 -15.60
CA GLU A 156 -10.10 -10.28 -15.95
C GLU A 156 -11.19 -10.74 -16.93
N ILE A 157 -12.40 -10.20 -16.81
CA ILE A 157 -13.50 -10.53 -17.72
C ILE A 157 -13.20 -10.16 -19.18
N GLN A 158 -12.50 -9.04 -19.43
CA GLN A 158 -12.09 -8.65 -20.79
C GLN A 158 -11.04 -9.62 -21.32
N ILE A 159 -10.08 -10.02 -20.49
CA ILE A 159 -9.07 -11.02 -20.88
C ILE A 159 -9.73 -12.36 -21.21
N HIS A 160 -10.72 -12.77 -20.43
CA HIS A 160 -11.39 -14.05 -20.63
C HIS A 160 -12.28 -14.05 -21.88
N GLN A 161 -13.05 -13.00 -22.10
CA GLN A 161 -14.10 -12.95 -23.13
C GLN A 161 -13.62 -12.33 -24.45
N GLU A 162 -12.68 -11.38 -24.40
CA GLU A 162 -12.25 -10.53 -25.51
C GLU A 162 -10.70 -10.43 -25.60
N PRO A 163 -9.94 -11.55 -25.56
CA PRO A 163 -8.48 -11.52 -25.47
C PRO A 163 -7.79 -10.88 -26.69
N LYS A 164 -8.38 -10.97 -27.90
CA LYS A 164 -7.78 -10.38 -29.09
C LYS A 164 -7.98 -8.87 -29.11
N GLU A 165 -9.13 -8.41 -28.65
CA GLU A 165 -9.48 -7.01 -28.47
C GLU A 165 -8.56 -6.38 -27.41
N CYS A 166 -8.25 -7.09 -26.32
CA CYS A 166 -7.21 -6.68 -25.38
C CYS A 166 -5.83 -6.54 -26.05
N CYS A 167 -5.46 -7.47 -26.94
CA CYS A 167 -4.22 -7.35 -27.74
C CYS A 167 -4.27 -6.13 -28.68
N LEU A 168 -5.42 -5.81 -29.29
CA LEU A 168 -5.57 -4.60 -30.10
C LEU A 168 -5.30 -3.34 -29.26
N PHE A 169 -5.84 -3.26 -28.05
CA PHE A 169 -5.57 -2.11 -27.16
C PHE A 169 -4.07 -1.95 -26.86
N ILE A 170 -3.37 -3.05 -26.55
CA ILE A 170 -1.91 -3.03 -26.34
C ILE A 170 -1.20 -2.53 -27.61
N ALA A 171 -1.60 -3.03 -28.78
CA ALA A 171 -1.01 -2.65 -30.05
C ALA A 171 -1.22 -1.17 -30.38
N ASP A 172 -2.36 -0.60 -30.03
CA ASP A 172 -2.66 0.83 -30.19
C ASP A 172 -1.82 1.70 -29.26
N VAL A 173 -1.62 1.29 -28.01
CA VAL A 173 -0.71 1.97 -27.07
C VAL A 173 0.72 1.96 -27.61
N ILE A 174 1.19 0.82 -28.14
CA ILE A 174 2.52 0.73 -28.77
C ILE A 174 2.59 1.63 -30.00
N LYS A 175 1.58 1.59 -30.89
CA LYS A 175 1.53 2.38 -32.12
C LYS A 175 1.56 3.88 -31.88
N GLU A 176 0.90 4.33 -30.82
CA GLU A 176 0.92 5.74 -30.39
C GLU A 176 2.35 6.20 -30.07
N LEU A 177 3.11 5.38 -29.34
CA LEU A 177 4.45 5.74 -28.86
C LEU A 177 5.55 5.41 -29.89
N LYS A 178 5.27 4.45 -30.78
CA LYS A 178 6.11 4.03 -31.91
C LYS A 178 5.29 4.07 -33.20
N PRO A 179 5.25 5.23 -33.88
CA PRO A 179 4.48 5.40 -35.11
C PRO A 179 4.87 4.46 -36.25
N ASP A 180 6.07 3.88 -36.22
CA ASP A 180 6.58 2.89 -37.17
C ASP A 180 6.13 1.45 -36.87
N TYR A 181 5.62 1.17 -35.66
CA TYR A 181 5.09 -0.14 -35.30
C TYR A 181 3.93 -0.55 -36.22
N ILE A 182 3.91 -1.81 -36.67
CA ILE A 182 2.86 -2.31 -37.56
C ILE A 182 1.95 -3.24 -36.74
N ILE A 183 0.73 -2.78 -36.49
CA ILE A 183 -0.30 -3.60 -35.81
C ILE A 183 -0.55 -4.88 -36.64
N PRO A 184 -0.54 -6.08 -36.02
CA PRO A 184 -0.89 -7.32 -36.69
C PRO A 184 -2.23 -7.24 -37.42
N ILE A 185 -2.28 -7.72 -38.66
CA ILE A 185 -3.46 -7.54 -39.52
C ILE A 185 -4.74 -8.18 -38.94
N GLU A 186 -4.58 -9.28 -38.22
CA GLU A 186 -5.66 -9.97 -37.52
C GLU A 186 -6.33 -9.12 -36.43
N LEU A 187 -5.59 -8.16 -35.85
CA LEU A 187 -6.11 -7.26 -34.82
C LEU A 187 -6.80 -6.03 -35.40
N LYS A 188 -6.36 -5.54 -36.58
CA LYS A 188 -6.85 -4.29 -37.18
C LYS A 188 -8.34 -4.27 -37.50
N THR A 189 -8.97 -5.44 -37.63
CA THR A 189 -10.39 -5.58 -37.98
C THR A 189 -11.30 -5.64 -36.76
N LEU A 190 -10.72 -5.72 -35.56
CA LEU A 190 -11.45 -5.85 -34.30
C LEU A 190 -11.88 -4.48 -33.77
N THR A 191 -12.86 -4.50 -32.89
CA THR A 191 -13.20 -3.35 -32.04
C THR A 191 -12.41 -3.42 -30.73
N HIS A 192 -12.34 -2.29 -30.02
CA HIS A 192 -11.78 -2.26 -28.66
C HIS A 192 -12.61 -3.11 -27.69
N PRO A 193 -11.99 -3.66 -26.63
CA PRO A 193 -12.68 -4.50 -25.67
C PRO A 193 -13.76 -3.70 -24.93
N SER A 194 -14.77 -4.40 -24.46
CA SER A 194 -15.90 -3.82 -23.74
C SER A 194 -15.43 -3.04 -22.51
N ILE A 195 -15.96 -1.85 -22.30
CA ILE A 195 -15.59 -0.99 -21.17
C ILE A 195 -16.04 -1.62 -19.84
N VAL A 196 -15.13 -1.68 -18.86
CA VAL A 196 -15.46 -2.11 -17.49
C VAL A 196 -15.16 -0.97 -16.51
N GLU A 197 -16.17 -0.52 -15.77
CA GLU A 197 -15.96 0.46 -14.69
C GLU A 197 -15.07 -0.12 -13.58
N GLN A 198 -14.08 0.65 -13.11
CA GLN A 198 -13.34 0.29 -11.91
C GLN A 198 -14.30 0.07 -10.75
N TRP A 199 -14.05 -0.97 -9.95
CA TRP A 199 -14.91 -1.36 -8.85
C TRP A 199 -14.37 -0.84 -7.52
N ASN A 200 -15.29 -0.44 -6.65
CA ASN A 200 -14.99 -0.24 -5.24
C ASN A 200 -15.08 -1.57 -4.48
N LYS A 201 -14.60 -1.55 -3.24
CA LYS A 201 -14.68 -2.67 -2.30
C LYS A 201 -16.05 -3.31 -2.18
N LEU A 202 -17.07 -2.48 -2.05
CA LEU A 202 -18.45 -2.92 -1.83
C LEU A 202 -18.95 -3.73 -3.03
N LYS A 203 -18.70 -3.23 -4.25
CA LYS A 203 -19.05 -3.89 -5.50
C LYS A 203 -18.31 -5.23 -5.64
N SER A 204 -17.00 -5.25 -5.36
CA SER A 204 -16.22 -6.48 -5.36
C SER A 204 -16.76 -7.52 -4.36
N ASN A 205 -16.99 -7.12 -3.10
CA ASN A 205 -17.51 -8.01 -2.07
C ASN A 205 -18.90 -8.59 -2.46
N ASN A 206 -19.75 -7.77 -3.09
CA ASN A 206 -21.04 -8.23 -3.61
C ASN A 206 -20.86 -9.21 -4.77
N TRP A 207 -19.91 -8.97 -5.67
CA TRP A 207 -19.54 -9.89 -6.75
C TRP A 207 -18.96 -11.20 -6.22
N ALA A 208 -18.18 -11.17 -5.14
CA ALA A 208 -17.65 -12.36 -4.48
C ALA A 208 -18.78 -13.24 -3.92
N LYS A 209 -19.76 -12.65 -3.22
CA LYS A 209 -20.96 -13.35 -2.72
C LYS A 209 -21.78 -13.97 -3.84
N LYS A 210 -21.89 -13.29 -4.98
CA LYS A 210 -22.64 -13.74 -6.17
C LYS A 210 -21.86 -14.69 -7.07
N LYS A 211 -20.63 -15.07 -6.71
CA LYS A 211 -19.73 -15.89 -7.53
C LYS A 211 -19.55 -15.34 -8.96
N TYR A 212 -19.44 -14.02 -9.06
CA TYR A 212 -19.37 -13.30 -10.34
C TYR A 212 -18.24 -13.82 -11.25
N ARG A 213 -17.02 -14.02 -10.72
CA ARG A 213 -15.86 -14.57 -11.44
C ARG A 213 -16.15 -15.98 -11.94
N GLU A 214 -16.61 -16.87 -11.06
CA GLU A 214 -16.95 -18.24 -11.44
C GLU A 214 -17.96 -18.30 -12.58
N ASN A 215 -18.98 -17.44 -12.53
CA ASN A 215 -20.03 -17.42 -13.54
C ASN A 215 -19.49 -17.06 -14.92
N TYR A 216 -18.67 -16.01 -15.03
CA TYR A 216 -18.11 -15.63 -16.34
C TYR A 216 -16.96 -16.53 -16.78
N LEU A 217 -16.21 -17.15 -15.86
CA LEU A 217 -15.14 -18.10 -16.16
C LEU A 217 -15.66 -19.52 -16.47
N GLY A 218 -16.93 -19.79 -16.20
CA GLY A 218 -17.53 -21.12 -16.39
C GLY A 218 -17.03 -22.19 -15.43
N ILE A 219 -16.59 -21.82 -14.22
CA ILE A 219 -16.08 -22.75 -13.21
C ILE A 219 -17.02 -22.86 -11.99
N LYS A 220 -16.96 -23.96 -11.24
CA LYS A 220 -17.79 -24.13 -10.03
C LYS A 220 -17.21 -23.41 -8.79
N SER A 221 -15.88 -23.43 -8.68
CA SER A 221 -15.12 -22.85 -7.57
C SER A 221 -13.63 -22.84 -7.91
N PHE A 222 -12.89 -21.90 -7.34
CA PHE A 222 -11.43 -21.92 -7.35
C PHE A 222 -10.87 -22.97 -6.38
N SER A 223 -9.79 -23.63 -6.77
CA SER A 223 -9.04 -24.55 -5.92
C SER A 223 -8.07 -23.80 -5.00
N PHE A 224 -7.84 -24.32 -3.79
CA PHE A 224 -6.74 -23.85 -2.95
C PHE A 224 -5.41 -23.97 -3.71
N ARG A 225 -4.63 -22.89 -3.70
CA ARG A 225 -3.27 -22.88 -4.23
C ARG A 225 -2.33 -22.96 -3.04
N GLY A 226 -1.33 -23.84 -3.12
CA GLY A 226 -0.39 -24.12 -2.05
C GLY A 226 0.38 -22.87 -1.59
N GLN A 227 1.27 -23.06 -0.59
CA GLN A 227 2.03 -21.97 0.00
C GLN A 227 2.76 -21.14 -1.05
N LYS A 228 2.55 -19.82 -0.98
CA LYS A 228 3.26 -18.83 -1.78
C LYS A 228 4.73 -18.85 -1.39
N LYS A 229 5.61 -18.71 -2.37
CA LYS A 229 7.03 -18.49 -2.06
C LYS A 229 7.18 -17.06 -1.58
N ILE A 230 7.95 -16.86 -0.53
CA ILE A 230 8.33 -15.53 -0.08
C ILE A 230 9.14 -14.89 -1.23
N PRO A 231 8.73 -13.72 -1.76
CA PRO A 231 9.50 -12.97 -2.73
C PRO A 231 10.96 -12.83 -2.30
N GLN A 232 11.89 -13.14 -3.20
CA GLN A 232 13.32 -13.04 -2.89
C GLN A 232 13.76 -11.58 -2.97
N ASN A 233 14.51 -11.12 -1.96
CA ASN A 233 15.29 -9.90 -2.08
C ASN A 233 16.35 -10.11 -3.16
N VAL A 234 16.38 -9.21 -4.14
CA VAL A 234 17.34 -9.28 -5.25
C VAL A 234 18.34 -8.13 -5.13
N GLU A 235 19.64 -8.45 -5.14
CA GLU A 235 20.71 -7.45 -5.01
C GLU A 235 20.68 -6.41 -6.12
N GLN A 236 20.70 -5.12 -5.78
CA GLN A 236 20.68 -4.05 -6.79
C GLN A 236 21.97 -3.95 -7.59
N THR A 237 21.86 -3.58 -8.86
CA THR A 237 23.02 -3.24 -9.70
C THR A 237 23.42 -1.77 -9.48
N ASP A 238 24.62 -1.38 -9.90
CA ASP A 238 25.06 0.03 -9.82
C ASP A 238 24.11 0.98 -10.57
N ALA A 239 23.54 0.51 -11.69
CA ALA A 239 22.55 1.27 -12.45
C ALA A 239 21.22 1.42 -11.69
N ASP A 240 20.78 0.37 -10.98
CA ASP A 240 19.59 0.43 -10.11
C ASP A 240 19.81 1.44 -8.98
N ILE A 241 20.96 1.38 -8.29
CA ILE A 241 21.30 2.29 -7.19
C ILE A 241 21.25 3.74 -7.69
N LYS A 242 21.86 4.00 -8.85
CA LYS A 242 21.87 5.35 -9.45
C LYS A 242 20.46 5.81 -9.85
N LEU A 243 19.64 4.93 -10.42
CA LEU A 243 18.26 5.23 -10.78
C LEU A 243 17.42 5.57 -9.54
N GLU A 244 17.52 4.76 -8.48
CA GLU A 244 16.77 4.97 -7.23
C GLU A 244 17.18 6.27 -6.53
N SER A 245 18.45 6.67 -6.58
CA SER A 245 18.90 7.99 -6.09
C SER A 245 18.17 9.14 -6.78
N LEU A 246 18.10 9.10 -8.12
CA LEU A 246 17.45 10.13 -8.92
C LEU A 246 15.94 10.21 -8.69
N ILE A 247 15.29 9.09 -8.32
CA ILE A 247 13.88 9.08 -7.92
C ILE A 247 13.71 9.70 -6.53
N SER A 248 14.53 9.30 -5.55
CA SER A 248 14.46 9.84 -4.18
C SER A 248 14.74 11.35 -4.12
N GLU A 249 15.65 11.87 -4.94
CA GLU A 249 16.03 13.30 -4.97
C GLU A 249 14.88 14.23 -5.43
N LYS A 250 13.86 13.71 -6.11
CA LYS A 250 12.67 14.50 -6.49
C LYS A 250 11.74 14.84 -5.31
N ILE A 251 11.95 14.25 -4.13
CA ILE A 251 11.12 14.48 -2.94
C ILE A 251 11.72 15.66 -2.15
N PRO A 252 10.99 16.77 -1.94
CA PRO A 252 11.54 17.93 -1.23
C PRO A 252 11.93 17.59 0.20
N GLN A 253 13.22 17.77 0.56
CA GLN A 253 13.70 17.48 1.92
C GLN A 253 13.01 18.35 2.99
N SER A 254 12.53 19.53 2.63
CA SER A 254 11.81 20.45 3.52
C SER A 254 10.50 19.90 4.07
N HIS A 255 9.98 18.82 3.50
CA HIS A 255 8.75 18.19 3.98
C HIS A 255 8.98 17.21 5.14
N PHE A 256 10.22 16.71 5.30
CA PHE A 256 10.50 15.72 6.33
C PHE A 256 10.46 16.37 7.71
N ALA A 257 9.56 15.88 8.56
CA ALA A 257 9.54 16.23 9.96
C ALA A 257 10.86 15.78 10.60
N GLU A 258 11.64 16.75 11.09
CA GLU A 258 12.86 16.49 11.83
C GLU A 258 12.60 15.39 12.88
N ILE A 259 13.56 14.47 13.01
CA ILE A 259 13.58 13.58 14.16
C ILE A 259 13.86 14.47 15.36
N LYS A 260 12.81 14.98 16.01
CA LYS A 260 12.93 15.67 17.29
C LYS A 260 13.57 14.70 18.27
N LYS A 261 14.88 14.82 18.46
CA LYS A 261 15.63 14.02 19.44
C LYS A 261 15.22 14.49 20.83
N THR A 262 14.16 13.89 21.36
CA THR A 262 13.77 14.09 22.76
C THR A 262 14.89 13.58 23.68
N VAL A 263 14.97 14.07 24.93
CA VAL A 263 15.97 13.57 25.89
C VAL A 263 15.87 12.05 26.06
N LEU A 264 14.64 11.52 26.05
CA LEU A 264 14.34 10.09 26.03
C LEU A 264 14.86 9.41 24.75
N GLY A 265 14.60 10.01 23.59
CA GLY A 265 15.07 9.58 22.27
C GLY A 265 16.59 9.50 22.17
N ILE A 266 17.31 10.48 22.72
CA ILE A 266 18.79 10.48 22.68
C ILE A 266 19.37 9.31 23.49
N LYS A 267 18.75 8.98 24.64
CA LYS A 267 19.23 7.94 25.55
C LYS A 267 18.93 6.53 25.07
N ASN A 268 17.74 6.33 24.48
CA ASN A 268 17.19 4.99 24.24
C ASN A 268 16.96 4.66 22.74
N SER A 269 17.31 5.56 21.82
CA SER A 269 17.19 5.33 20.36
C SER A 269 18.04 4.16 19.88
N ASN A 270 17.49 3.41 18.94
CA ASN A 270 18.26 2.47 18.14
C ASN A 270 18.86 3.28 16.98
N ARG A 271 20.01 3.92 17.23
CA ARG A 271 20.61 4.88 16.28
C ARG A 271 20.79 4.33 14.87
N ASP A 272 21.04 3.03 14.73
CA ASP A 272 21.28 2.38 13.44
C ASP A 272 19.99 2.25 12.62
N ARG A 273 18.85 1.96 13.28
CA ARG A 273 17.55 1.86 12.61
C ARG A 273 16.84 3.21 12.53
N ASP A 274 16.83 3.99 13.59
CA ASP A 274 16.01 5.21 13.69
C ASP A 274 16.41 6.26 12.63
N GLN A 275 17.65 6.25 12.15
CA GLN A 275 18.12 7.12 11.06
C GLN A 275 17.62 6.70 9.67
N ARG A 276 17.13 5.46 9.53
CA ARG A 276 16.64 4.91 8.27
C ARG A 276 15.20 5.31 7.97
N ILE A 277 14.45 5.85 8.92
CA ILE A 277 13.05 6.23 8.69
C ILE A 277 12.86 7.75 8.77
N SER A 278 12.24 8.32 7.74
CA SER A 278 11.75 9.69 7.75
C SER A 278 10.23 9.74 7.56
N PHE A 279 9.63 10.87 7.93
CA PHE A 279 8.19 11.09 7.86
C PHE A 279 7.92 12.47 7.28
N ASP A 280 7.16 12.53 6.19
CA ASP A 280 6.62 13.76 5.63
C ASP A 280 5.32 14.09 6.36
N ALA A 281 5.33 15.14 7.18
CA ALA A 281 4.15 15.52 7.97
C ALA A 281 3.04 16.16 7.13
N LYS A 282 3.38 16.74 5.98
CA LYS A 282 2.43 17.41 5.09
C LYS A 282 1.65 16.39 4.27
N GLU A 283 2.36 15.43 3.69
CA GLU A 283 1.77 14.35 2.88
C GLU A 283 1.41 13.12 3.72
N HIS A 284 1.70 13.14 5.03
CA HIS A 284 1.45 12.07 5.99
C HIS A 284 2.05 10.72 5.55
N ARG A 285 3.29 10.74 5.05
CA ARG A 285 3.95 9.57 4.42
C ARG A 285 5.26 9.22 5.09
N TYR A 286 5.50 7.92 5.27
CA TYR A 286 6.77 7.39 5.77
C TYR A 286 7.72 7.07 4.63
N PHE A 287 9.02 7.04 4.91
CA PHE A 287 10.04 6.65 3.95
C PHE A 287 11.15 5.87 4.67
N ILE A 288 11.34 4.60 4.29
CA ILE A 288 12.43 3.76 4.79
C ILE A 288 13.60 3.85 3.81
N ASP A 289 14.74 4.36 4.25
CA ASP A 289 15.92 4.64 3.43
C ASP A 289 15.58 5.54 2.22
N GLY A 290 14.62 6.46 2.40
CA GLY A 290 14.11 7.33 1.32
C GLY A 290 13.26 6.60 0.28
N ASN A 291 12.78 5.39 0.57
CA ASN A 291 11.90 4.62 -0.31
C ASN A 291 10.47 5.19 -0.28
N PRO A 292 9.97 5.74 -1.41
CA PRO A 292 8.63 6.30 -1.47
C PRO A 292 7.54 5.25 -1.27
N ASP A 293 7.78 3.98 -1.55
CA ASP A 293 6.75 2.94 -1.56
C ASP A 293 6.32 2.49 -0.14
N THR A 294 6.82 3.17 0.89
CA THR A 294 6.49 2.89 2.29
C THR A 294 5.08 3.40 2.63
N ILE A 295 4.24 2.53 3.20
CA ILE A 295 2.89 2.88 3.68
C ILE A 295 2.84 2.95 5.21
N SER A 296 1.80 3.60 5.73
CA SER A 296 1.57 3.61 7.18
C SER A 296 0.90 2.33 7.68
N VAL A 297 1.10 1.97 8.95
CA VAL A 297 0.39 0.86 9.59
C VAL A 297 -1.14 1.06 9.56
N SER A 298 -1.62 2.29 9.72
CA SER A 298 -3.06 2.61 9.67
C SER A 298 -3.63 2.44 8.25
N GLU A 299 -2.88 2.85 7.23
CA GLU A 299 -3.24 2.61 5.82
C GLU A 299 -3.30 1.10 5.51
N LEU A 300 -2.31 0.34 5.99
CA LEU A 300 -2.31 -1.12 5.84
C LEU A 300 -3.55 -1.75 6.46
N ILE A 301 -3.90 -1.39 7.69
CA ILE A 301 -5.09 -1.90 8.38
C ILE A 301 -6.37 -1.53 7.62
N GLY A 302 -6.47 -0.29 7.12
CA GLY A 302 -7.63 0.19 6.37
C GLY A 302 -8.01 -0.72 5.19
N LYS A 303 -7.01 -1.34 4.55
CA LYS A 303 -7.21 -2.29 3.45
C LYS A 303 -7.94 -3.57 3.85
N PHE A 304 -8.07 -3.88 5.15
CA PHE A 304 -8.84 -5.03 5.65
C PHE A 304 -10.24 -4.69 6.15
N PHE A 305 -10.68 -3.44 6.04
CA PHE A 305 -12.03 -2.99 6.44
C PHE A 305 -12.79 -2.38 5.28
N GLN A 306 -14.09 -2.17 5.43
CA GLN A 306 -14.89 -1.57 4.35
C GLN A 306 -14.56 -0.08 4.23
N GLU A 307 -14.39 0.39 2.99
CA GLU A 307 -14.30 1.83 2.76
C GLU A 307 -15.67 2.48 3.03
N PHE A 308 -15.64 3.66 3.62
CA PHE A 308 -16.85 4.42 3.88
C PHE A 308 -17.41 4.97 2.56
N ASP A 309 -18.57 4.47 2.14
CA ASP A 309 -19.29 4.96 0.96
C ASP A 309 -19.94 6.33 1.26
N GLU A 310 -19.11 7.37 1.24
CA GLU A 310 -19.49 8.74 1.52
C GLU A 310 -20.62 9.22 0.60
N PRO A 311 -20.60 8.99 -0.73
CA PRO A 311 -21.70 9.38 -1.61
C PRO A 311 -23.04 8.70 -1.28
N TYR A 312 -23.04 7.42 -0.91
CA TYR A 312 -24.25 6.70 -0.52
C TYR A 312 -24.78 7.22 0.82
N TRP A 313 -23.93 7.26 1.84
CA TRP A 313 -24.35 7.65 3.19
C TRP A 313 -24.72 9.12 3.30
N SER A 314 -24.04 10.01 2.56
CA SER A 314 -24.36 11.43 2.59
C SER A 314 -25.75 11.69 2.02
N LYS A 315 -26.17 10.98 0.96
CA LYS A 315 -27.56 11.07 0.45
C LYS A 315 -28.60 10.70 1.49
N ILE A 316 -28.41 9.57 2.17
CA ILE A 316 -29.37 9.07 3.18
C ILE A 316 -29.43 10.02 4.39
N LYS A 317 -28.26 10.38 4.93
CA LYS A 317 -28.17 11.20 6.14
C LYS A 317 -28.56 12.65 5.91
N ALA A 318 -28.31 13.19 4.71
CA ALA A 318 -28.72 14.54 4.35
C ALA A 318 -30.25 14.63 4.22
N ALA A 319 -30.87 13.62 3.59
CA ALA A 319 -32.34 13.52 3.52
C ALA A 319 -32.98 13.44 4.92
N GLN A 320 -32.42 12.65 5.85
CA GLN A 320 -32.88 12.57 7.24
C GLN A 320 -32.78 13.91 7.99
N ARG A 321 -31.85 14.78 7.59
CA ARG A 321 -31.62 16.09 8.20
C ARG A 321 -32.27 17.26 7.45
N GLY A 322 -32.86 17.01 6.27
CA GLY A 322 -33.42 18.06 5.42
C GLY A 322 -32.36 18.99 4.80
N ILE A 323 -31.12 18.52 4.61
CA ILE A 323 -30.02 19.31 3.99
C ILE A 323 -29.54 18.65 2.69
N SER A 324 -28.69 19.33 1.90
CA SER A 324 -28.09 18.72 0.71
C SER A 324 -26.94 17.76 1.07
N PRO A 325 -26.72 16.69 0.28
CA PRO A 325 -25.57 15.80 0.45
C PRO A 325 -24.23 16.55 0.45
N GLU A 326 -24.08 17.57 -0.40
CA GLU A 326 -22.87 18.39 -0.50
C GLU A 326 -22.60 19.16 0.80
N THR A 327 -23.66 19.74 1.41
CA THR A 327 -23.55 20.44 2.70
C THR A 327 -23.11 19.48 3.80
N LEU A 328 -23.72 18.29 3.84
CA LEU A 328 -23.38 17.28 4.85
C LEU A 328 -21.94 16.80 4.71
N ARG A 329 -21.46 16.55 3.48
CA ARG A 329 -20.06 16.18 3.21
C ARG A 329 -19.11 17.24 3.70
N LYS A 330 -19.41 18.52 3.43
CA LYS A 330 -18.60 19.64 3.90
C LYS A 330 -18.51 19.66 5.43
N GLU A 331 -19.63 19.51 6.13
CA GLU A 331 -19.64 19.42 7.60
C GLU A 331 -18.82 18.22 8.12
N TRP A 332 -18.91 17.06 7.48
CA TRP A 332 -18.10 15.89 7.83
C TRP A 332 -16.62 16.15 7.66
N THR A 333 -16.22 16.76 6.54
CA THR A 333 -14.83 17.14 6.25
C THR A 333 -14.31 18.14 7.28
N GLU A 334 -15.07 19.20 7.57
CA GLU A 334 -14.69 20.22 8.56
C GLU A 334 -14.52 19.61 9.97
N LYS A 335 -15.45 18.75 10.39
CA LYS A 335 -15.35 18.02 11.67
C LYS A 335 -14.15 17.08 11.72
N ALA A 336 -13.83 16.41 10.61
CA ALA A 336 -12.67 15.54 10.53
C ALA A 336 -11.37 16.33 10.66
N ILE A 337 -11.24 17.46 9.97
CA ILE A 337 -10.08 18.37 10.06
C ILE A 337 -9.94 18.92 11.48
N ASP A 338 -11.01 19.46 12.07
CA ASP A 338 -10.98 20.02 13.43
C ASP A 338 -10.60 18.95 14.48
N SER A 339 -11.18 17.75 14.37
CA SER A 339 -10.86 16.62 15.26
C SER A 339 -9.39 16.21 15.14
N SER A 340 -8.86 16.16 13.92
CA SER A 340 -7.46 15.82 13.64
C SER A 340 -6.50 16.87 14.21
N ASN A 341 -6.78 18.15 13.98
CA ASN A 341 -5.96 19.26 14.49
C ASN A 341 -5.92 19.28 16.02
N LYS A 342 -7.08 19.11 16.68
CA LYS A 342 -7.16 19.04 18.14
C LYS A 342 -6.44 17.81 18.72
N GLY A 343 -6.53 16.67 18.03
CA GLY A 343 -5.75 15.48 18.38
C GLY A 343 -4.25 15.74 18.28
N THR A 344 -3.79 16.31 17.16
CA THR A 344 -2.37 16.65 16.93
C THR A 344 -1.85 17.62 17.98
N TYR A 345 -2.63 18.66 18.32
CA TYR A 345 -2.25 19.62 19.35
C TYR A 345 -2.15 18.97 20.75
N LEU A 346 -3.03 18.02 21.09
CA LEU A 346 -2.93 17.25 22.32
C LEU A 346 -1.62 16.43 22.38
N HIS A 347 -1.26 15.74 21.29
CA HIS A 347 0.01 15.00 21.23
C HIS A 347 1.20 15.94 21.42
N GLU A 348 1.18 17.11 20.79
CA GLU A 348 2.21 18.14 20.97
C GLU A 348 2.33 18.58 22.44
N GLN A 349 1.20 18.80 23.15
CA GLN A 349 1.26 19.17 24.57
C GLN A 349 1.83 18.05 25.45
N ILE A 350 1.48 16.79 25.17
CA ILE A 350 2.04 15.63 25.85
C ILE A 350 3.55 15.51 25.55
N GLU A 351 3.96 15.73 24.31
CA GLU A 351 5.37 15.77 23.91
C GLU A 351 6.12 16.86 24.69
N ASN A 352 5.57 18.08 24.75
CA ASN A 352 6.13 19.20 25.50
C ASN A 352 6.31 18.87 26.99
N PHE A 353 5.34 18.18 27.61
CA PHE A 353 5.45 17.71 28.99
C PHE A 353 6.67 16.80 29.20
N TYR A 354 6.88 15.79 28.35
CA TYR A 354 8.04 14.89 28.48
C TYR A 354 9.37 15.53 28.11
N GLN A 355 9.34 16.65 27.38
CA GLN A 355 10.52 17.44 27.03
C GLN A 355 10.80 18.56 28.02
N GLU A 356 10.01 18.68 29.10
CA GLU A 356 10.10 19.78 30.08
C GLU A 356 9.98 21.17 29.41
N LYS A 357 9.20 21.25 28.33
CA LYS A 357 8.86 22.49 27.62
C LYS A 357 7.56 23.07 28.17
N SER A 358 7.30 24.33 27.82
CA SER A 358 6.00 24.95 28.08
C SER A 358 4.89 24.17 27.35
N TYR A 359 3.79 23.93 28.04
CA TYR A 359 2.61 23.27 27.53
C TYR A 359 1.35 24.01 27.99
N ASP A 360 0.26 23.83 27.25
CA ASP A 360 -1.04 24.42 27.55
C ASP A 360 -1.81 23.58 28.59
N SER A 361 -1.69 23.97 29.86
CA SER A 361 -2.39 23.33 30.96
C SER A 361 -3.86 23.72 31.10
N SER A 362 -4.39 24.59 30.21
CA SER A 362 -5.80 24.97 30.23
C SER A 362 -6.71 23.94 29.54
N LEU A 363 -6.13 23.05 28.73
CA LEU A 363 -6.85 22.03 27.98
C LEU A 363 -7.34 20.92 28.91
N LYS A 364 -8.66 20.67 28.90
CA LYS A 364 -9.27 19.63 29.74
C LYS A 364 -8.75 18.24 29.40
N GLU A 365 -8.58 17.91 28.11
CA GLU A 365 -7.96 16.66 27.66
C GLU A 365 -6.50 16.48 28.13
N PHE A 366 -5.75 17.57 28.28
CA PHE A 366 -4.39 17.51 28.81
C PHE A 366 -4.38 17.35 30.34
N CYS A 367 -5.31 18.01 31.06
CA CYS A 367 -5.52 17.78 32.49
C CYS A 367 -5.87 16.32 32.81
N HIS A 368 -6.61 15.64 31.93
CA HIS A 368 -6.86 14.20 32.01
C HIS A 368 -5.55 13.39 31.95
N PHE A 369 -4.63 13.76 31.05
CA PHE A 369 -3.30 13.15 30.97
C PHE A 369 -2.46 13.39 32.25
N LEU A 370 -2.47 14.61 32.79
CA LEU A 370 -1.79 14.91 34.07
C LEU A 370 -2.34 14.05 35.22
N SER A 371 -3.67 13.85 35.25
CA SER A 371 -4.34 12.99 36.23
C SER A 371 -3.93 11.53 36.08
N PHE A 372 -3.76 11.04 34.85
CA PHE A 372 -3.20 9.72 34.56
C PHE A 372 -1.77 9.59 35.10
N LYS A 373 -0.89 10.56 34.81
CA LYS A 373 0.50 10.54 35.32
C LYS A 373 0.59 10.60 36.83
N LYS A 374 -0.28 11.37 37.49
CA LYS A 374 -0.36 11.41 38.97
C LYS A 374 -0.79 10.07 39.57
N LYS A 375 -1.72 9.35 38.93
CA LYS A 375 -2.18 8.03 39.39
C LYS A 375 -1.12 6.93 39.19
N TYR A 376 -0.31 7.03 38.15
CA TYR A 376 0.73 6.05 37.81
C TYR A 376 2.14 6.68 37.82
N PRO A 377 2.64 7.12 38.99
CA PRO A 377 3.93 7.80 39.09
C PRO A 377 5.12 6.88 38.78
N THR A 378 4.95 5.56 38.93
CA THR A 378 5.98 4.55 38.69
C THR A 378 6.17 4.19 37.22
N LEU A 379 5.30 4.66 36.31
CA LEU A 379 5.49 4.47 34.87
C LEU A 379 6.72 5.27 34.40
N LYS A 380 7.83 4.56 34.21
CA LYS A 380 9.12 5.09 33.76
C LYS A 380 9.11 5.30 32.24
N PRO A 381 9.15 6.55 31.74
CA PRO A 381 9.16 6.83 30.31
C PRO A 381 10.41 6.23 29.65
N TYR A 382 10.22 5.56 28.53
CA TYR A 382 11.31 4.96 27.74
C TYR A 382 11.55 5.75 26.45
N LEU A 383 10.53 5.85 25.60
CA LEU A 383 10.56 6.58 24.33
C LEU A 383 9.16 7.15 24.04
N SER A 384 9.11 8.29 23.36
CA SER A 384 7.88 8.93 22.89
C SER A 384 8.00 9.24 21.40
N GLU A 385 6.88 9.26 20.68
CA GLU A 385 6.83 9.55 19.24
C GLU A 385 7.87 8.72 18.43
N TRP A 386 8.01 7.45 18.81
CA TRP A 386 9.05 6.59 18.25
C TRP A 386 8.63 6.01 16.90
N ARG A 387 9.35 6.40 15.86
CA ARG A 387 9.15 5.92 14.50
C ARG A 387 9.74 4.53 14.34
N ILE A 388 8.89 3.56 14.04
CA ILE A 388 9.26 2.16 13.82
C ILE A 388 8.92 1.73 12.41
N PHE A 389 9.66 0.76 11.87
CA PHE A 389 9.38 0.20 10.56
C PHE A 389 9.79 -1.26 10.39
N ASP A 390 9.17 -1.88 9.39
CA ASP A 390 9.56 -3.15 8.79
C ASP A 390 9.96 -2.92 7.33
N GLU A 391 11.25 -3.13 7.02
CA GLU A 391 11.80 -2.93 5.67
C GLU A 391 11.35 -3.97 4.65
N ASP A 392 10.99 -5.18 5.09
CA ASP A 392 10.52 -6.24 4.20
C ASP A 392 9.09 -5.92 3.73
N LEU A 393 8.26 -5.45 4.68
CA LEU A 393 6.88 -5.05 4.44
C LEU A 393 6.73 -3.61 3.96
N LEU A 394 7.81 -2.80 3.94
CA LEU A 394 7.80 -1.34 3.70
C LEU A 394 6.63 -0.66 4.42
N ILE A 395 6.48 -0.95 5.71
CA ILE A 395 5.48 -0.30 6.55
C ILE A 395 6.16 0.49 7.66
N GLY A 396 5.66 1.71 7.89
CA GLY A 396 6.11 2.61 8.93
C GLY A 396 4.98 3.00 9.88
N GLY A 397 5.34 3.34 11.11
CA GLY A 397 4.40 3.87 12.09
C GLY A 397 5.10 4.66 13.18
N THR A 398 4.34 5.47 13.90
CA THR A 398 4.83 6.22 15.05
C THR A 398 4.10 5.73 16.30
N VAL A 399 4.86 5.32 17.30
CA VAL A 399 4.35 4.87 18.59
C VAL A 399 4.39 6.06 19.55
N ASP A 400 3.22 6.45 20.06
CA ASP A 400 3.09 7.65 20.89
C ASP A 400 3.95 7.57 22.17
N MET A 401 3.89 6.44 22.88
CA MET A 401 4.62 6.26 24.14
C MET A 401 4.96 4.82 24.47
N LEU A 402 6.19 4.63 24.93
CA LEU A 402 6.69 3.43 25.56
C LEU A 402 7.09 3.72 27.01
N TYR A 403 6.62 2.90 27.93
CA TYR A 403 7.15 2.84 29.29
C TYR A 403 7.94 1.55 29.50
N GLU A 404 8.98 1.62 30.32
CA GLU A 404 9.82 0.47 30.67
C GLU A 404 9.45 -0.07 32.06
N LYS A 405 9.39 -1.40 32.19
CA LYS A 405 9.28 -2.11 33.47
C LYS A 405 10.67 -2.46 34.00
N ASP A 406 10.74 -2.80 35.29
CA ASP A 406 11.99 -3.20 35.94
C ASP A 406 12.66 -4.42 35.30
N ASP A 407 11.90 -5.30 34.65
CA ASP A 407 12.41 -6.46 33.89
C ASP A 407 12.92 -6.12 32.48
N GLY A 408 12.92 -4.84 32.10
CA GLY A 408 13.32 -4.34 30.79
C GLY A 408 12.27 -4.52 29.68
N SER A 409 11.12 -5.12 29.98
CA SER A 409 10.02 -5.22 29.02
C SER A 409 9.27 -3.88 28.91
N LEU A 410 8.70 -3.63 27.74
CA LEU A 410 8.05 -2.36 27.43
C LEU A 410 6.52 -2.45 27.52
N ILE A 411 5.88 -1.32 27.71
CA ILE A 411 4.43 -1.13 27.68
C ILE A 411 4.12 -0.06 26.64
N ILE A 412 3.28 -0.38 25.66
CA ILE A 412 2.80 0.59 24.67
C ILE A 412 1.60 1.34 25.26
N PHE A 413 1.62 2.66 25.13
CA PHE A 413 0.46 3.53 25.28
C PHE A 413 0.28 4.32 24.00
N ASP A 414 -0.97 4.39 23.56
CA ASP A 414 -1.40 5.17 22.42
C ASP A 414 -2.52 6.11 22.88
N TRP A 415 -2.31 7.40 22.63
CA TRP A 415 -3.17 8.49 23.09
C TRP A 415 -4.31 8.66 22.10
N LYS A 416 -5.54 8.80 22.61
CA LYS A 416 -6.72 8.99 21.75
C LYS A 416 -7.65 10.05 22.28
N ARG A 417 -7.79 11.13 21.53
CA ARG A 417 -8.86 12.13 21.68
C ARG A 417 -10.09 11.67 20.89
N SER A 418 -10.85 10.71 21.42
CA SER A 418 -11.97 10.09 20.69
C SER A 418 -13.15 9.73 21.58
N LEU A 419 -14.36 9.94 21.05
CA LEU A 419 -15.63 9.49 21.61
C LEU A 419 -16.10 8.13 21.06
N LYS A 420 -15.31 7.52 20.17
CA LYS A 420 -15.71 6.30 19.42
C LYS A 420 -15.16 5.00 20.00
N VAL A 421 -14.42 5.08 21.11
CA VAL A 421 -13.73 3.91 21.70
C VAL A 421 -14.47 3.40 22.93
N VAL A 422 -14.93 4.30 23.80
CA VAL A 422 -15.65 3.97 25.03
C VAL A 422 -16.89 4.84 25.16
N ASP A 423 -17.90 4.34 25.87
CA ASP A 423 -19.06 5.13 26.26
C ASP A 423 -18.74 6.06 27.45
N ILE A 424 -19.75 6.77 27.95
CA ILE A 424 -19.61 7.71 29.08
C ILE A 424 -19.16 7.03 30.38
N ASN A 425 -19.36 5.71 30.49
CA ASN A 425 -18.98 4.91 31.65
C ASN A 425 -17.60 4.23 31.47
N GLY A 426 -16.95 4.42 30.33
CA GLY A 426 -15.68 3.75 30.01
C GLY A 426 -15.84 2.34 29.46
N THR A 427 -17.05 1.92 29.11
CA THR A 427 -17.30 0.60 28.49
C THR A 427 -16.96 0.66 27.02
N ILE A 428 -16.26 -0.35 26.50
CA ILE A 428 -15.83 -0.40 25.10
C ILE A 428 -17.04 -0.40 24.16
N ILE A 429 -17.04 0.50 23.19
CA ILE A 429 -18.02 0.53 22.10
C ILE A 429 -17.57 -0.48 21.04
N ASN A 430 -18.04 -1.72 21.17
CA ASN A 430 -17.67 -2.79 20.24
C ASN A 430 -18.68 -3.02 19.11
N SER A 431 -19.85 -2.36 19.16
CA SER A 431 -20.91 -2.59 18.18
C SER A 431 -20.63 -1.87 16.86
N ASP A 432 -20.55 -2.63 15.77
CA ASP A 432 -20.73 -2.14 14.42
C ASP A 432 -21.53 -3.16 13.60
N TYR A 433 -22.19 -2.70 12.54
CA TYR A 433 -22.88 -3.57 11.59
C TYR A 433 -21.93 -4.10 10.50
N ASN A 434 -20.74 -3.51 10.40
CA ASN A 434 -19.68 -3.91 9.48
C ASN A 434 -18.57 -4.66 10.21
N TYR A 435 -17.89 -5.54 9.48
CA TYR A 435 -16.81 -6.37 9.97
C TYR A 435 -15.64 -6.35 8.99
N GLY A 436 -14.46 -6.75 9.48
CA GLY A 436 -13.26 -6.91 8.68
C GLY A 436 -13.44 -7.94 7.56
N LEU A 437 -12.50 -7.93 6.61
CA LEU A 437 -12.55 -8.80 5.44
C LEU A 437 -11.76 -10.09 5.62
N GLY A 438 -12.10 -11.09 4.81
CA GLY A 438 -11.43 -12.39 4.81
C GLY A 438 -11.41 -13.03 6.19
N LYS A 439 -10.22 -13.35 6.71
CA LYS A 439 -10.06 -13.93 8.06
C LYS A 439 -10.26 -12.93 9.21
N LEU A 440 -10.56 -11.66 8.95
CA LEU A 440 -10.93 -10.66 9.96
C LEU A 440 -12.45 -10.43 10.07
N ASN A 441 -13.27 -11.30 9.47
CA ASN A 441 -14.73 -11.16 9.47
C ASN A 441 -15.41 -11.29 10.85
N HIS A 442 -14.67 -11.71 11.87
CA HIS A 442 -15.09 -11.70 13.27
C HIS A 442 -14.77 -10.39 13.99
N ILE A 443 -13.99 -9.49 13.37
CA ILE A 443 -13.57 -8.21 13.95
C ILE A 443 -14.51 -7.11 13.45
N ALA A 444 -15.24 -6.46 14.36
CA ALA A 444 -16.13 -5.35 13.99
C ALA A 444 -15.33 -4.12 13.50
N ASP A 445 -15.86 -3.45 12.48
CA ASP A 445 -15.24 -2.30 11.77
C ASP A 445 -15.37 -0.98 12.56
N ASN A 446 -14.83 -0.95 13.77
CA ASN A 446 -14.90 0.21 14.67
C ASN A 446 -13.52 0.75 15.05
N SER A 447 -13.50 1.95 15.64
CA SER A 447 -12.27 2.62 16.05
C SER A 447 -11.45 1.79 17.04
N TYR A 448 -12.10 1.18 18.03
CA TYR A 448 -11.42 0.35 19.04
C TYR A 448 -10.63 -0.80 18.40
N ASN A 449 -11.28 -1.60 17.55
CA ASN A 449 -10.67 -2.76 16.92
C ASN A 449 -9.55 -2.36 15.94
N LYS A 450 -9.70 -1.28 15.19
CA LYS A 450 -8.64 -0.73 14.33
C LYS A 450 -7.41 -0.32 15.14
N TYR A 451 -7.60 0.35 16.29
CA TYR A 451 -6.48 0.67 17.18
C TYR A 451 -5.86 -0.57 17.81
N CYS A 452 -6.65 -1.59 18.14
CA CYS A 452 -6.12 -2.86 18.64
C CYS A 452 -5.20 -3.54 17.61
N LEU A 453 -5.61 -3.60 16.34
CA LEU A 453 -4.78 -4.12 15.26
C LEU A 453 -3.51 -3.27 15.05
N GLN A 454 -3.62 -1.95 15.13
CA GLN A 454 -2.48 -1.02 15.03
C GLN A 454 -1.43 -1.31 16.10
N LEU A 455 -1.82 -1.38 17.38
CA LEU A 455 -0.85 -1.65 18.44
C LEU A 455 -0.26 -3.05 18.33
N ASN A 456 -1.04 -4.04 17.88
CA ASN A 456 -0.52 -5.39 17.66
C ASN A 456 0.50 -5.46 16.51
N LEU A 457 0.32 -4.68 15.43
CA LEU A 457 1.33 -4.52 14.38
C LEU A 457 2.56 -3.77 14.89
N TYR A 458 2.40 -2.70 15.68
CA TYR A 458 3.53 -2.03 16.34
C TYR A 458 4.32 -2.98 17.22
N ARG A 459 3.63 -3.80 18.02
CA ARG A 459 4.26 -4.85 18.82
C ARG A 459 5.06 -5.81 17.94
N HIS A 460 4.46 -6.32 16.86
CA HIS A 460 5.13 -7.25 15.96
C HIS A 460 6.43 -6.65 15.42
N ILE A 461 6.40 -5.41 14.92
CA ILE A 461 7.56 -4.70 14.40
C ILE A 461 8.62 -4.52 15.49
N ILE A 462 8.24 -4.06 16.69
CA ILE A 462 9.18 -3.83 17.80
C ILE A 462 9.84 -5.13 18.25
N GLU A 463 9.08 -6.22 18.35
CA GLU A 463 9.59 -7.52 18.81
C GLU A 463 10.51 -8.16 17.76
N THR A 464 10.19 -8.03 16.47
CA THR A 464 10.94 -8.71 15.39
C THR A 464 12.08 -7.87 14.80
N LYS A 465 11.91 -6.56 14.66
CA LYS A 465 12.89 -5.65 14.02
C LYS A 465 13.74 -4.87 14.99
N TYR A 466 13.27 -4.67 16.22
CA TYR A 466 13.98 -3.90 17.25
C TYR A 466 14.41 -4.74 18.46
N ASN A 467 14.06 -6.04 18.48
CA ASN A 467 14.43 -7.00 19.53
C ASN A 467 14.06 -6.49 20.95
N LYS A 468 12.88 -5.90 21.09
CA LYS A 468 12.33 -5.44 22.39
C LYS A 468 11.02 -6.16 22.67
N LYS A 469 10.84 -6.63 23.91
CA LYS A 469 9.65 -7.36 24.34
C LYS A 469 8.53 -6.40 24.75
N ILE A 470 7.31 -6.60 24.23
CA ILE A 470 6.13 -5.84 24.68
C ILE A 470 5.31 -6.68 25.66
N SER A 471 5.17 -6.15 26.88
CA SER A 471 4.45 -6.81 27.96
C SER A 471 2.94 -6.51 27.95
N SER A 472 2.55 -5.29 27.59
CA SER A 472 1.15 -4.89 27.43
C SER A 472 1.01 -3.69 26.50
N MET A 473 -0.21 -3.50 26.00
CA MET A 473 -0.58 -2.42 25.10
C MET A 473 -1.88 -1.80 25.62
N ASN A 474 -1.99 -0.47 25.59
CA ASN A 474 -3.12 0.25 26.15
C ASN A 474 -3.46 1.46 25.29
N LEU A 475 -4.76 1.74 25.17
CA LEU A 475 -5.24 3.03 24.71
C LEU A 475 -5.51 3.90 25.94
N LEU A 476 -5.09 5.16 25.91
CA LEU A 476 -5.48 6.15 26.91
C LEU A 476 -6.37 7.18 26.23
N ILE A 477 -7.64 7.19 26.63
CA ILE A 477 -8.68 8.04 26.07
C ILE A 477 -8.70 9.37 26.82
N LEU A 478 -8.49 10.46 26.09
CA LEU A 478 -8.29 11.81 26.59
C LEU A 478 -9.24 12.77 25.83
N HIS A 479 -10.54 12.67 26.08
CA HIS A 479 -11.54 13.55 25.45
C HIS A 479 -12.12 14.54 26.47
N PRO A 480 -12.27 15.84 26.13
CA PRO A 480 -12.78 16.84 27.07
C PRO A 480 -14.24 16.60 27.50
N ASP A 481 -15.05 15.94 26.67
CA ASP A 481 -16.45 15.65 27.01
C ASP A 481 -16.60 14.59 28.12
N TYR A 482 -15.54 13.85 28.45
CA TYR A 482 -15.56 12.96 29.61
C TYR A 482 -15.16 13.70 30.89
N GLU A 483 -15.69 13.22 32.02
CA GLU A 483 -15.30 13.69 33.36
C GLU A 483 -13.87 13.30 33.72
N SER A 484 -13.35 12.21 33.15
CA SER A 484 -11.98 11.74 33.37
C SER A 484 -11.42 11.01 32.14
N TYR A 485 -10.19 10.50 32.27
CA TYR A 485 -9.58 9.62 31.28
C TYR A 485 -10.02 8.16 31.44
N PHE A 486 -9.89 7.39 30.38
CA PHE A 486 -10.06 5.93 30.41
C PHE A 486 -8.80 5.23 29.91
N VAL A 487 -8.38 4.18 30.62
CA VAL A 487 -7.32 3.27 30.16
C VAL A 487 -7.98 1.99 29.65
N VAL A 488 -7.88 1.74 28.36
CA VAL A 488 -8.44 0.55 27.72
C VAL A 488 -7.30 -0.41 27.38
N LYS A 489 -7.32 -1.59 27.99
CA LYS A 489 -6.33 -2.63 27.70
C LYS A 489 -6.58 -3.21 26.31
N VAL A 490 -5.51 -3.36 25.52
CA VAL A 490 -5.57 -3.96 24.19
C VAL A 490 -5.23 -5.45 24.25
N PRO A 491 -6.07 -6.33 23.69
CA PRO A 491 -5.79 -7.77 23.63
C PRO A 491 -4.67 -8.09 22.65
N LYS A 492 -4.01 -9.24 22.83
CA LYS A 492 -3.07 -9.77 21.83
C LYS A 492 -3.86 -10.41 20.69
N MET A 493 -3.51 -10.08 19.45
CA MET A 493 -4.20 -10.50 18.22
C MET A 493 -3.19 -11.07 17.22
N GLN A 494 -2.41 -12.07 17.64
CA GLN A 494 -1.30 -12.59 16.83
C GLN A 494 -1.79 -13.20 15.51
N SER A 495 -2.86 -13.99 15.54
CA SER A 495 -3.45 -14.61 14.35
C SER A 495 -3.91 -13.59 13.30
N GLU A 496 -4.48 -12.48 13.75
CA GLU A 496 -4.95 -11.39 12.89
C GLU A 496 -3.77 -10.63 12.28
N VAL A 497 -2.72 -10.39 13.07
CA VAL A 497 -1.47 -9.79 12.57
C VAL A 497 -0.81 -10.68 11.53
N ASP A 498 -0.68 -11.98 11.80
CA ASP A 498 -0.07 -12.93 10.87
C ASP A 498 -0.85 -12.94 9.55
N TYR A 499 -2.18 -12.97 9.61
CA TYR A 499 -3.03 -12.88 8.41
C TYR A 499 -2.85 -11.56 7.65
N ILE A 500 -2.77 -10.42 8.36
CA ILE A 500 -2.53 -9.12 7.73
C ILE A 500 -1.18 -9.13 7.01
N ILE A 501 -0.11 -9.59 7.66
CA ILE A 501 1.24 -9.64 7.09
C ILE A 501 1.26 -10.57 5.87
N GLU A 502 0.77 -11.80 5.99
CA GLU A 502 0.69 -12.77 4.89
C GLU A 502 -0.05 -12.17 3.67
N THR A 503 -1.19 -11.54 3.90
CA THR A 503 -1.99 -10.94 2.81
C THR A 503 -1.31 -9.69 2.24
N SER A 504 -0.56 -8.93 3.04
CA SER A 504 0.13 -7.73 2.57
C SER A 504 1.33 -8.06 1.68
N LEU A 505 2.00 -9.18 1.97
CA LEU A 505 3.04 -9.74 1.12
C LEU A 505 2.49 -10.12 -0.26
N ASP A 506 1.22 -10.50 -0.33
CA ASP A 506 0.54 -10.82 -1.59
C ASP A 506 0.25 -9.62 -2.47
N TRP A 507 0.41 -8.39 -2.01
CA TRP A 507 0.22 -7.21 -2.85
C TRP A 507 1.49 -6.80 -3.60
N ARG A 508 2.62 -7.41 -3.25
CA ARG A 508 3.87 -7.31 -3.99
C ARG A 508 3.85 -8.33 -5.14
#